data_AF-A0A7S3XUG0-F1
#
_entry.id   AF-A0A7S3XUG0-F1
#
_cell.length_a   1.000
_cell.length_b   1.000
_cell.length_c   1.000
_cell.angle_alpha   90.00
_cell.angle_beta   90.00
_cell.angle_gamma   90.00
#
_symmetry.space_group_name_H-M   'P 1'
#
loop_
_entity.id
_entity.type
_entity.pdbx_description
1 polymer ?
#
loop_
_entity_poly.entity_id
_entity_poly.type
_entity_poly.pdbx_seq_one_letter_code
_entity_poly.pdbx_strand_id
1 'polypeptide(L)'
;GHELGHRHHHEDSSFPWARAEQLAARVLLCLTCYGHFSVEHNRGHHKRVGTDADPGTARLGEGYWHFAFRAICGEHISAWRLESRRVAERDLLWWHHELIWTSLAQAALALGLYAAWGPRATVLYFGQSLTGHLLFQVVNYIEHYGLERRQGADGTPAEAVAPRHAWDSPARFGNMAFLNLMRHADHHARADKRWPLLDHRPEAPQLPSGYALCALMAFMPPLWRRVMDPRVAAHRASDPGLRGQVFRHTSSKWAVTTKNEKKEL
;
A
#
# COMPACT_ATOMS: atom_id res chain seq x y z
N GLY A 1 11.25 -6.24 -3.77
CA GLY A 1 11.35 -4.83 -3.33
C GLY A 1 10.58 -4.62 -2.05
N HIS A 2 9.25 -4.63 -2.14
CA HIS A 2 8.31 -4.36 -1.03
C HIS A 2 8.63 -5.11 0.27
N GLU A 3 8.40 -6.43 0.33
CA GLU A 3 8.56 -7.22 1.57
C GLU A 3 9.98 -7.18 2.16
N LEU A 4 11.00 -7.13 1.31
CA LEU A 4 12.42 -7.05 1.73
C LEU A 4 12.80 -5.68 2.32
N GLY A 5 12.01 -4.64 2.04
CA GLY A 5 12.27 -3.26 2.46
C GLY A 5 11.69 -2.91 3.84
N HIS A 6 11.03 -3.87 4.50
CA HIS A 6 10.44 -3.66 5.82
C HIS A 6 11.50 -3.43 6.89
N ARG A 7 11.19 -2.49 7.78
CA ARG A 7 11.98 -2.30 9.01
C ARG A 7 11.63 -3.40 10.00
N HIS A 8 12.65 -4.17 10.39
CA HIS A 8 12.56 -5.14 11.46
C HIS A 8 13.12 -4.53 12.75
N HIS A 9 12.36 -4.59 13.83
CA HIS A 9 12.75 -3.99 15.12
C HIS A 9 13.80 -4.81 15.89
N HIS A 10 14.03 -6.06 15.49
CA HIS A 10 15.08 -6.91 16.04
C HIS A 10 15.96 -7.46 14.92
N GLU A 11 17.28 -7.32 15.10
CA GLU A 11 18.27 -8.15 14.44
C GLU A 11 18.12 -9.54 15.04
N ASP A 12 17.09 -10.26 14.59
CA ASP A 12 16.87 -11.65 14.97
C ASP A 12 18.07 -12.44 14.45
N SER A 13 18.89 -12.98 15.36
CA SER A 13 20.07 -13.78 15.03
C SER A 13 19.71 -15.01 14.19
N SER A 14 18.43 -15.39 14.17
CA SER A 14 17.87 -16.41 13.27
C SER A 14 17.98 -16.03 11.78
N PHE A 15 18.24 -14.76 11.46
CA PHE A 15 18.22 -14.23 10.08
C PHE A 15 19.37 -13.26 9.79
N PRO A 16 20.62 -13.75 9.66
CA PRO A 16 21.81 -12.92 9.46
C PRO A 16 21.83 -12.10 8.16
N TRP A 17 20.91 -12.34 7.22
CA TRP A 17 20.85 -11.68 5.92
C TRP A 17 19.89 -10.48 5.84
N ALA A 18 19.27 -10.05 6.95
CA ALA A 18 18.29 -8.96 6.96
C ALA A 18 18.83 -7.64 6.37
N ARG A 19 20.10 -7.29 6.64
CA ARG A 19 20.74 -6.10 6.05
C ARG A 19 20.92 -6.23 4.53
N ALA A 20 21.24 -7.43 4.05
CA ALA A 20 21.39 -7.71 2.63
C ALA A 20 20.03 -7.63 1.91
N GLU A 21 18.95 -8.09 2.55
CA GLU A 21 17.59 -7.95 2.01
C GLU A 21 17.18 -6.48 1.88
N GLN A 22 17.42 -5.65 2.91
CA GLN A 22 17.10 -4.23 2.84
C GLN A 22 17.94 -3.50 1.78
N LEU A 23 19.21 -3.88 1.60
CA LEU A 23 20.04 -3.35 0.52
C LEU A 23 19.48 -3.77 -0.85
N ALA A 24 19.15 -5.06 -1.03
CA ALA A 24 18.54 -5.56 -2.25
C ALA A 24 17.20 -4.86 -2.55
N ALA A 25 16.38 -4.61 -1.53
CA ALA A 25 15.13 -3.85 -1.66
C ALA A 25 15.38 -2.45 -2.21
N ARG A 26 16.34 -1.71 -1.63
CA ARG A 26 16.70 -0.35 -2.08
C ARG A 26 17.22 -0.35 -3.51
N VAL A 27 18.08 -1.29 -3.86
CA VAL A 27 18.61 -1.42 -5.23
C VAL A 27 17.46 -1.70 -6.21
N LEU A 28 16.63 -2.71 -5.94
CA LEU A 28 15.49 -3.06 -6.80
C LEU A 28 14.50 -1.91 -6.98
N LEU A 29 14.20 -1.16 -5.91
CA LEU A 29 13.33 0.03 -5.98
C LEU A 29 13.98 1.17 -6.77
N CYS A 30 15.30 1.35 -6.67
CA CYS A 30 16.02 2.32 -7.50
C CYS A 30 15.97 1.94 -8.99
N LEU A 31 16.06 0.66 -9.34
CA LEU A 31 15.97 0.18 -10.74
C LEU A 31 14.59 0.45 -11.37
N THR A 32 13.57 0.77 -10.59
CA THR A 32 12.21 1.04 -11.08
C THR A 32 11.74 2.47 -10.79
N CYS A 33 12.64 3.42 -10.52
CA CYS A 33 12.31 4.79 -10.10
C CYS A 33 11.40 4.89 -8.86
N TYR A 34 11.35 3.84 -8.02
CA TYR A 34 10.41 3.73 -6.90
C TYR A 34 11.08 3.80 -5.53
N GLY A 35 12.27 4.40 -5.45
CA GLY A 35 13.06 4.55 -4.22
C GLY A 35 12.33 5.27 -3.07
N HIS A 36 11.34 6.10 -3.38
CA HIS A 36 10.53 6.78 -2.37
C HIS A 36 9.59 5.84 -1.60
N PHE A 37 9.26 4.69 -2.18
CA PHE A 37 8.41 3.68 -1.57
C PHE A 37 8.90 3.25 -0.18
N SER A 38 10.21 3.03 0.01
CA SER A 38 10.72 2.60 1.32
C SER A 38 10.45 3.61 2.44
N VAL A 39 10.45 4.91 2.13
CA VAL A 39 10.16 5.97 3.10
C VAL A 39 8.66 6.04 3.35
N GLU A 40 7.87 6.12 2.27
CA GLU A 40 6.41 6.18 2.38
C GLU A 40 5.93 4.95 3.14
N HIS A 41 6.14 3.76 2.60
CA HIS A 41 5.52 2.53 3.08
C HIS A 41 5.73 2.32 4.57
N ASN A 42 7.00 2.40 5.01
CA ASN A 42 7.38 2.16 6.40
C ASN A 42 6.94 3.26 7.39
N ARG A 43 6.90 4.53 6.98
CA ARG A 43 6.64 5.67 7.91
C ARG A 43 5.28 6.32 7.70
N GLY A 44 4.60 5.96 6.61
CA GLY A 44 3.40 6.57 6.08
C GLY A 44 2.27 5.56 5.99
N HIS A 45 2.25 4.76 4.93
CA HIS A 45 1.18 3.82 4.61
C HIS A 45 0.82 2.92 5.80
N HIS A 46 1.78 2.18 6.40
CA HIS A 46 1.45 1.33 7.57
C HIS A 46 0.81 2.09 8.74
N LYS A 47 1.18 3.35 8.93
CA LYS A 47 0.60 4.18 9.98
C LYS A 47 -0.81 4.62 9.61
N ARG A 48 -1.02 5.05 8.36
CA ARG A 48 -2.21 5.79 7.90
C ARG A 48 -3.18 4.98 7.03
N VAL A 49 -2.85 3.75 6.66
CA VAL A 49 -3.68 2.88 5.82
C VAL A 49 -5.11 2.80 6.35
N GLY A 50 -6.09 2.80 5.46
CA GLY A 50 -7.51 2.87 5.80
C GLY A 50 -7.99 4.27 6.17
N THR A 51 -7.21 5.33 5.94
CA THR A 51 -7.62 6.73 6.21
C THR A 51 -7.42 7.67 5.04
N ASP A 52 -8.03 8.86 5.11
CA ASP A 52 -7.92 9.88 4.05
C ASP A 52 -6.49 10.42 3.88
N ALA A 53 -5.67 10.30 4.91
CA ALA A 53 -4.29 10.74 4.94
C ALA A 53 -3.29 9.75 4.30
N ASP A 54 -3.76 8.55 3.92
CA ASP A 54 -2.97 7.58 3.17
C ASP A 54 -3.30 7.61 1.67
N PRO A 55 -2.36 8.02 0.81
CA PRO A 55 -2.57 7.96 -0.63
C PRO A 55 -2.82 6.54 -1.15
N GLY A 56 -2.23 5.52 -0.52
CA GLY A 56 -2.33 4.10 -0.89
C GLY A 56 -3.66 3.44 -0.55
N THR A 57 -4.56 4.12 0.17
CA THR A 57 -5.89 3.59 0.53
C THR A 57 -6.87 3.76 -0.62
N ALA A 58 -7.38 2.64 -1.15
CA ALA A 58 -8.38 2.64 -2.22
C ALA A 58 -9.79 2.86 -1.66
N ARG A 59 -10.46 3.91 -2.12
CA ARG A 59 -11.76 4.34 -1.58
C ARG A 59 -12.90 3.51 -2.19
N LEU A 60 -13.97 3.30 -1.41
CA LEU A 60 -15.16 2.60 -1.92
C LEU A 60 -15.74 3.36 -3.13
N GLY A 61 -15.93 2.66 -4.24
CA GLY A 61 -16.44 3.21 -5.49
C GLY A 61 -15.40 3.90 -6.39
N GLU A 62 -14.16 4.11 -5.92
CA GLU A 62 -13.06 4.66 -6.70
C GLU A 62 -12.65 3.68 -7.82
N GLY A 63 -12.36 4.19 -9.01
CA GLY A 63 -11.84 3.36 -10.11
C GLY A 63 -10.31 3.27 -10.05
N TYR A 64 -9.77 2.10 -10.40
CA TYR A 64 -8.33 1.81 -10.33
C TYR A 64 -7.46 2.89 -10.99
N TRP A 65 -7.78 3.39 -12.19
CA TRP A 65 -6.94 4.38 -12.87
C TRP A 65 -6.88 5.73 -12.13
N HIS A 66 -8.00 6.15 -11.53
CA HIS A 66 -8.03 7.36 -10.70
C HIS A 66 -7.24 7.15 -9.41
N PHE A 67 -7.43 5.99 -8.76
CA PHE A 67 -6.67 5.58 -7.61
C PHE A 67 -5.16 5.56 -7.90
N ALA A 68 -4.73 4.90 -8.97
CA ALA A 68 -3.32 4.70 -9.31
C ALA A 68 -2.62 6.04 -9.52
N PHE A 69 -3.24 6.96 -10.26
CA PHE A 69 -2.70 8.32 -10.41
C PHE A 69 -2.59 9.06 -9.07
N ARG A 70 -3.67 9.05 -8.28
CA ARG A 70 -3.71 9.70 -6.95
C ARG A 70 -2.64 9.12 -6.01
N ALA A 71 -2.50 7.80 -5.99
CA ALA A 71 -1.61 7.09 -5.10
C ALA A 71 -0.15 7.30 -5.52
N ILE A 72 0.22 7.14 -6.80
CA ILE A 72 1.59 7.36 -7.27
C ILE A 72 2.07 8.79 -6.95
N CYS A 73 1.28 9.81 -7.28
CA CYS A 73 1.64 11.19 -7.00
C CYS A 73 1.64 11.49 -5.49
N GLY A 74 0.63 10.99 -4.77
CA GLY A 74 0.46 11.24 -3.35
C GLY A 74 1.52 10.57 -2.49
N GLU A 75 1.88 9.32 -2.79
CA GLU A 75 2.95 8.57 -2.11
C GLU A 75 4.30 9.26 -2.28
N HIS A 76 4.60 9.76 -3.48
CA HIS A 76 5.82 10.52 -3.73
C HIS A 76 5.90 11.79 -2.87
N ILE A 77 4.84 12.61 -2.89
CA ILE A 77 4.77 13.84 -2.09
C ILE A 77 4.82 13.52 -0.59
N SER A 78 4.11 12.49 -0.16
CA SER A 78 4.07 11.99 1.22
C SER A 78 5.47 11.61 1.69
N ALA A 79 6.20 10.83 0.89
CA ALA A 79 7.55 10.40 1.21
C ALA A 79 8.50 11.59 1.45
N TRP A 80 8.48 12.60 0.56
CA TRP A 80 9.30 13.80 0.72
C TRP A 80 8.95 14.57 1.99
N ARG A 81 7.66 14.75 2.28
CA ARG A 81 7.22 15.42 3.52
C ARG A 81 7.65 14.66 4.77
N LEU A 82 7.50 13.34 4.78
CA LEU A 82 7.90 12.48 5.91
C LEU A 82 9.39 12.54 6.15
N GLU A 83 10.19 12.48 5.08
CA GLU A 83 11.63 12.48 5.19
C GLU A 83 12.18 13.86 5.59
N SER A 84 11.66 14.93 4.99
CA SER A 84 12.01 16.30 5.38
C SER A 84 11.67 16.56 6.85
N ARG A 85 10.49 16.11 7.30
CA ARG A 85 10.10 16.19 8.71
C ARG A 85 11.05 15.42 9.61
N ARG A 86 11.42 14.19 9.25
CA ARG A 86 12.38 13.37 10.03
C ARG A 86 13.75 14.03 10.15
N VAL A 87 14.25 14.64 9.08
CA VAL A 87 15.54 15.34 9.07
C VAL A 87 15.47 16.56 9.98
N ALA A 88 14.41 17.37 9.89
CA ALA A 88 14.21 18.55 10.72
C ALA A 88 14.00 18.22 12.21
N GLU A 89 13.14 17.26 12.54
CA GLU A 89 12.86 16.85 13.93
C GLU A 89 14.07 16.26 14.65
N ARG A 90 15.07 15.77 13.89
CA ARG A 90 16.31 15.19 14.44
C ARG A 90 17.52 16.11 14.30
N ASP A 91 17.31 17.35 13.84
CA ASP A 91 18.38 18.32 13.58
C ASP A 91 19.52 17.74 12.73
N LEU A 92 19.15 17.00 11.68
CA LEU A 92 20.10 16.33 10.79
C LEU A 92 20.43 17.21 9.59
N LEU A 93 21.65 17.05 9.10
CA LEU A 93 22.12 17.70 7.88
C LEU A 93 21.44 17.11 6.64
N TRP A 94 21.37 17.89 5.56
CA TRP A 94 20.61 17.54 4.34
C TRP A 94 21.03 16.20 3.71
N TRP A 95 22.30 15.80 3.84
CA TRP A 95 22.78 14.51 3.30
C TRP A 95 22.25 13.29 4.06
N HIS A 96 21.59 13.48 5.21
CA HIS A 96 20.86 12.41 5.88
C HIS A 96 19.48 12.16 5.26
N HIS A 97 19.04 12.96 4.27
CA HIS A 97 17.77 12.79 3.57
C HIS A 97 17.87 11.65 2.55
N GLU A 98 17.26 10.51 2.86
CA GLU A 98 17.30 9.26 2.08
C GLU A 98 16.83 9.47 0.62
N LEU A 99 15.83 10.35 0.43
CA LEU A 99 15.27 10.60 -0.91
C LEU A 99 16.19 11.40 -1.84
N ILE A 100 17.14 12.18 -1.30
CA ILE A 100 18.10 12.91 -2.14
C ILE A 100 19.00 11.88 -2.83
N TRP A 101 19.58 10.96 -2.05
CA TRP A 101 20.48 9.94 -2.59
C TRP A 101 19.79 8.94 -3.51
N THR A 102 18.58 8.50 -3.18
CA THR A 102 17.83 7.60 -4.07
C THR A 102 17.43 8.30 -5.38
N SER A 103 17.04 9.58 -5.33
CA SER A 103 16.74 10.37 -6.54
C SER A 103 17.99 10.58 -7.40
N LEU A 104 19.14 10.89 -6.78
CA LEU A 104 20.42 11.03 -7.48
C LEU A 104 20.86 9.71 -8.12
N ALA A 105 20.72 8.58 -7.43
CA ALA A 105 21.05 7.27 -7.97
C ALA A 105 20.17 6.91 -9.18
N GLN A 106 18.88 7.21 -9.13
CA GLN A 106 17.94 7.00 -10.25
C GLN A 106 18.28 7.91 -11.44
N ALA A 107 18.63 9.18 -11.19
CA ALA A 107 19.06 10.11 -12.23
C ALA A 107 20.38 9.66 -12.87
N ALA A 108 21.35 9.22 -12.06
CA ALA A 108 22.62 8.68 -12.55
C ALA A 108 22.41 7.42 -13.39
N LEU A 109 21.51 6.52 -12.99
CA LEU A 109 21.15 5.34 -13.77
C LEU A 109 20.52 5.73 -15.12
N ALA A 110 19.55 6.64 -15.11
CA ALA A 110 18.91 7.11 -16.35
C ALA A 110 19.92 7.77 -17.30
N LEU A 111 20.85 8.57 -16.78
CA LEU A 111 21.93 9.20 -17.55
C LEU A 111 22.94 8.17 -18.06
N GLY A 112 23.31 7.18 -17.25
CA GLY A 112 24.20 6.09 -17.67
C GLY A 112 23.59 5.26 -18.81
N LEU A 113 22.30 4.94 -18.71
CA LEU A 113 21.56 4.26 -19.78
C LEU A 113 21.50 5.11 -21.06
N TYR A 114 21.28 6.42 -20.91
CA TYR A 114 21.31 7.36 -22.04
C TYR A 114 22.68 7.41 -22.70
N ALA A 115 23.76 7.49 -21.92
CA ALA A 115 25.12 7.58 -22.43
C ALA A 115 25.55 6.29 -23.15
N ALA A 116 25.14 5.13 -22.64
CA ALA A 116 25.54 3.82 -23.18
C ALA A 116 24.70 3.38 -24.39
N TRP A 117 23.39 3.64 -24.38
CA TRP A 117 22.44 3.10 -25.38
C TRP A 117 21.48 4.14 -25.98
N GLY A 118 21.66 5.42 -25.66
CA GLY A 118 20.89 6.52 -26.21
C GLY A 118 19.47 6.66 -25.66
N PRO A 119 18.67 7.58 -26.24
CA PRO A 119 17.33 7.93 -25.73
C PRO A 119 16.35 6.75 -25.71
N ARG A 120 16.50 5.76 -26.61
CA ARG A 120 15.62 4.59 -26.64
C ARG A 120 15.70 3.78 -25.35
N ALA A 121 16.91 3.55 -24.83
CA ALA A 121 17.09 2.83 -23.58
C ALA A 121 16.49 3.58 -22.39
N THR A 122 16.66 4.91 -22.36
CA THR A 122 16.07 5.77 -21.32
C THR A 122 14.53 5.74 -21.35
N VAL A 123 13.92 5.77 -22.55
CA VAL A 123 12.45 5.64 -22.69
C VAL A 123 11.98 4.27 -22.20
N LEU A 124 12.66 3.19 -22.58
CA LEU A 124 12.33 1.84 -22.09
C LEU A 124 12.48 1.73 -20.57
N TYR A 125 13.50 2.35 -19.98
CA TYR A 125 13.70 2.41 -18.54
C TYR A 125 12.55 3.13 -17.81
N PHE A 126 12.11 4.28 -18.30
CA PHE A 126 10.96 4.96 -17.70
C PHE A 126 9.64 4.22 -17.96
N GLY A 127 9.49 3.60 -19.13
CA GLY A 127 8.33 2.78 -19.47
C GLY A 127 8.19 1.54 -18.56
N GLN A 128 9.27 0.81 -18.32
CA GLN A 128 9.26 -0.33 -17.38
C GLN A 128 9.03 0.15 -15.94
N SER A 129 9.63 1.28 -15.53
CA SER A 129 9.41 1.86 -14.21
C SER A 129 7.94 2.18 -14.01
N LEU A 130 7.31 2.90 -14.95
CA LEU A 130 5.89 3.24 -14.87
C LEU A 130 5.00 1.99 -14.85
N THR A 131 5.31 0.99 -15.68
CA THR A 131 4.60 -0.30 -15.67
C THR A 131 4.70 -0.97 -14.31
N GLY A 132 5.89 -0.98 -13.70
CA GLY A 132 6.13 -1.47 -12.36
C GLY A 132 5.28 -0.73 -11.30
N HIS A 133 5.22 0.60 -11.36
CA HIS A 133 4.38 1.40 -10.45
C HIS A 133 2.89 1.07 -10.61
N LEU A 134 2.39 0.96 -11.85
CA LEU A 134 0.99 0.61 -12.10
C LEU A 134 0.65 -0.79 -11.56
N LEU A 135 1.49 -1.78 -11.88
CA LEU A 135 1.32 -3.15 -11.37
C LEU A 135 1.44 -3.23 -9.84
N PHE A 136 2.27 -2.37 -9.24
CA PHE A 136 2.33 -2.28 -7.79
C PHE A 136 1.06 -1.65 -7.20
N GLN A 137 0.58 -0.54 -7.76
CA GLN A 137 -0.65 0.09 -7.30
C GLN A 137 -1.88 -0.82 -7.46
N VAL A 138 -1.91 -1.74 -8.43
CA VAL A 138 -3.06 -2.67 -8.51
C VAL A 138 -3.11 -3.60 -7.31
N VAL A 139 -1.95 -3.96 -6.74
CA VAL A 139 -1.87 -4.74 -5.50
C VAL A 139 -2.42 -3.95 -4.32
N ASN A 140 -1.93 -2.72 -4.07
CA ASN A 140 -2.48 -1.83 -3.04
C ASN A 140 -3.98 -1.61 -3.22
N TYR A 141 -4.44 -1.43 -4.46
CA TYR A 141 -5.83 -1.20 -4.77
C TYR A 141 -6.71 -2.38 -4.35
N ILE A 142 -6.35 -3.61 -4.74
CA ILE A 142 -7.16 -4.79 -4.43
C ILE A 142 -7.11 -5.12 -2.94
N GLU A 143 -5.97 -4.87 -2.28
CA GLU A 143 -5.71 -5.14 -0.87
C GLU A 143 -6.46 -4.19 0.08
N HIS A 144 -6.68 -2.95 -0.32
CA HIS A 144 -7.30 -1.93 0.54
C HIS A 144 -8.66 -1.44 0.06
N TYR A 145 -9.23 -2.04 -1.00
CA TYR A 145 -10.45 -1.53 -1.61
C TYR A 145 -11.62 -1.39 -0.63
N GLY A 146 -12.03 -0.15 -0.38
CA GLY A 146 -13.21 0.21 0.41
C GLY A 146 -13.10 -0.06 1.91
N LEU A 147 -11.93 -0.48 2.40
CA LEU A 147 -11.69 -0.72 3.83
C LEU A 147 -11.22 0.57 4.49
N GLU A 148 -11.98 1.04 5.48
CA GLU A 148 -11.68 2.27 6.21
C GLU A 148 -11.54 1.96 7.70
N ARG A 149 -10.58 2.60 8.34
CA ARG A 149 -10.47 2.67 9.80
C ARG A 149 -11.33 3.80 10.34
N ARG A 150 -11.61 3.76 11.64
CA ARG A 150 -12.07 4.94 12.37
C ARG A 150 -11.02 6.03 12.27
N GLN A 151 -11.48 7.25 11.97
CA GLN A 151 -10.62 8.42 11.78
C GLN A 151 -11.01 9.53 12.74
N GLY A 152 -10.01 10.28 13.23
CA GLY A 152 -10.20 11.55 13.92
C GLY A 152 -10.72 12.63 12.96
N ALA A 153 -11.08 13.80 13.50
CA ALA A 153 -11.62 14.90 12.70
C ALA A 153 -10.68 15.32 11.55
N ASP A 154 -9.38 15.25 11.77
CA ASP A 154 -8.31 15.59 10.82
C ASP A 154 -8.00 14.50 9.78
N GLY A 155 -8.72 13.37 9.76
CA GLY A 155 -8.48 12.26 8.83
C GLY A 155 -7.32 11.34 9.22
N THR A 156 -6.76 11.52 10.42
CA THR A 156 -5.77 10.60 10.99
C THR A 156 -6.45 9.37 11.61
N PRO A 157 -5.77 8.22 11.69
CA PRO A 157 -6.35 7.02 12.28
C PRO A 157 -6.61 7.18 13.77
N ALA A 158 -7.81 6.80 14.22
CA ALA A 158 -8.23 6.82 15.62
C ALA A 158 -8.12 5.44 16.31
N GLU A 159 -7.80 4.39 15.55
CA GLU A 159 -7.62 3.02 16.05
C GLU A 159 -6.39 2.38 15.41
N ALA A 160 -5.83 1.33 16.00
CA ALA A 160 -4.70 0.60 15.41
C ALA A 160 -5.11 -0.16 14.13
N VAL A 161 -4.12 -0.50 13.30
CA VAL A 161 -4.36 -1.40 12.16
C VAL A 161 -4.66 -2.80 12.69
N ALA A 162 -5.59 -3.50 12.03
CA ALA A 162 -6.08 -4.80 12.45
C ALA A 162 -6.43 -5.62 11.19
N PRO A 163 -6.52 -6.96 11.27
CA PRO A 163 -6.77 -7.81 10.10
C PRO A 163 -8.00 -7.40 9.27
N ARG A 164 -9.02 -6.80 9.90
CA ARG A 164 -10.23 -6.26 9.25
C ARG A 164 -9.99 -5.10 8.27
N HIS A 165 -8.81 -4.48 8.28
CA HIS A 165 -8.47 -3.29 7.50
C HIS A 165 -7.70 -3.60 6.20
N ALA A 166 -7.55 -4.87 5.85
CA ALA A 166 -6.93 -5.32 4.61
C ALA A 166 -7.60 -6.61 4.11
N TRP A 167 -7.72 -6.75 2.79
CA TRP A 167 -8.15 -7.99 2.16
C TRP A 167 -7.01 -9.01 2.19
N ASP A 168 -7.31 -10.25 2.55
CA ASP A 168 -6.34 -11.37 2.58
C ASP A 168 -6.66 -12.37 1.44
N SER A 169 -5.70 -13.24 1.10
CA SER A 169 -5.90 -14.32 0.15
C SER A 169 -5.06 -15.57 0.47
N PRO A 170 -5.68 -16.76 0.61
CA PRO A 170 -4.99 -18.00 0.95
C PRO A 170 -4.29 -18.67 -0.25
N ALA A 171 -4.23 -18.03 -1.42
CA ALA A 171 -3.74 -18.65 -2.65
C ALA A 171 -2.24 -19.02 -2.54
N ARG A 172 -1.93 -20.32 -2.49
CA ARG A 172 -0.58 -20.83 -2.19
C ARG A 172 0.48 -20.41 -3.21
N PHE A 173 0.19 -20.57 -4.51
CA PHE A 173 1.14 -20.23 -5.56
C PHE A 173 1.45 -18.72 -5.59
N GLY A 174 0.42 -17.89 -5.45
CA GLY A 174 0.60 -16.45 -5.37
C GLY A 174 1.40 -16.04 -4.14
N ASN A 175 1.11 -16.61 -2.97
CA ASN A 175 1.90 -16.37 -1.76
C ASN A 175 3.38 -16.75 -1.95
N MET A 176 3.69 -17.85 -2.63
CA MET A 176 5.08 -18.17 -2.96
C MET A 176 5.72 -17.12 -3.88
N ALA A 177 5.02 -16.70 -4.94
CA ALA A 177 5.52 -15.73 -5.93
C ALA A 177 5.67 -14.31 -5.37
N PHE A 178 4.81 -13.91 -4.44
CA PHE A 178 4.77 -12.58 -3.84
C PHE A 178 5.36 -12.54 -2.42
N LEU A 179 6.18 -13.52 -2.02
CA LEU A 179 6.82 -13.55 -0.70
C LEU A 179 5.80 -13.43 0.45
N ASN A 180 4.68 -14.15 0.37
CA ASN A 180 3.55 -14.14 1.28
C ASN A 180 2.82 -12.79 1.44
N LEU A 181 3.08 -11.79 0.58
CA LEU A 181 2.38 -10.50 0.61
C LEU A 181 0.84 -10.67 0.59
N MET A 182 0.34 -11.74 -0.02
CA MET A 182 -1.10 -12.00 -0.07
C MET A 182 -1.72 -12.29 1.31
N ARG A 183 -0.91 -12.57 2.34
CA ARG A 183 -1.28 -12.59 3.77
C ARG A 183 -1.30 -11.16 4.32
N HIS A 184 -1.93 -10.26 3.56
CA HIS A 184 -1.76 -8.81 3.71
C HIS A 184 -2.36 -8.27 5.02
N ALA A 185 -3.42 -8.91 5.49
CA ALA A 185 -4.02 -8.61 6.78
C ALA A 185 -3.04 -8.78 7.95
N ASP A 186 -2.19 -9.81 7.90
CA ASP A 186 -1.15 -10.01 8.91
C ASP A 186 0.04 -9.07 8.71
N HIS A 187 0.42 -8.82 7.46
CA HIS A 187 1.45 -7.83 7.11
C HIS A 187 1.11 -6.46 7.69
N HIS A 188 -0.14 -6.02 7.59
CA HIS A 188 -0.58 -4.74 8.13
C HIS A 188 -0.78 -4.73 9.64
N ALA A 189 -1.26 -5.83 10.22
CA ALA A 189 -1.42 -5.94 11.67
C ALA A 189 -0.06 -6.03 12.40
N ARG A 190 0.97 -6.58 11.75
CA ARG A 190 2.32 -6.78 12.28
C ARG A 190 3.37 -6.42 11.22
N ALA A 191 3.50 -5.12 10.92
CA ALA A 191 4.34 -4.60 9.84
C ALA A 191 5.85 -4.85 9.98
N ASP A 192 6.29 -5.22 11.19
CA ASP A 192 7.66 -5.60 11.53
C ASP A 192 7.92 -7.10 11.34
N LYS A 193 6.86 -7.92 11.20
CA LYS A 193 6.94 -9.35 10.99
C LYS A 193 7.53 -9.67 9.62
N ARG A 194 8.51 -10.58 9.59
CA ARG A 194 9.18 -10.98 8.34
C ARG A 194 8.25 -11.79 7.44
N TRP A 195 8.40 -11.57 6.14
CA TRP A 195 7.59 -12.19 5.09
C TRP A 195 7.45 -13.72 5.15
N PRO A 196 8.47 -14.53 5.56
CA PRO A 196 8.30 -15.99 5.63
C PRO A 196 7.33 -16.42 6.73
N LEU A 197 7.16 -15.56 7.74
CA LEU A 197 6.40 -15.86 8.94
C LEU A 197 4.96 -15.38 8.85
N LEU A 198 4.58 -14.55 7.87
CA LEU A 198 3.23 -13.99 7.76
C LEU A 198 2.16 -15.10 7.85
N ASP A 199 1.11 -14.89 8.62
CA ASP A 199 0.04 -15.88 8.84
C ASP A 199 -1.19 -15.53 8.02
N HIS A 200 -1.92 -16.53 7.54
CA HIS A 200 -3.25 -16.30 6.99
C HIS A 200 -4.21 -15.93 8.12
N ARG A 201 -5.02 -14.87 7.95
CA ARG A 201 -5.98 -14.40 8.94
C ARG A 201 -7.41 -14.70 8.45
N PRO A 202 -8.01 -15.84 8.82
CA PRO A 202 -9.36 -16.20 8.36
C PRO A 202 -10.45 -15.22 8.84
N GLU A 203 -10.18 -14.46 9.90
CA GLU A 203 -11.05 -13.37 10.36
C GLU A 203 -10.97 -12.09 9.50
N ALA A 204 -9.95 -11.98 8.63
CA ALA A 204 -9.84 -10.86 7.70
C ALA A 204 -10.81 -11.03 6.52
N PRO A 205 -11.28 -9.93 5.91
CA PRO A 205 -12.06 -10.02 4.69
C PRO A 205 -11.21 -10.66 3.58
N GLN A 206 -11.79 -11.58 2.81
CA GLN A 206 -11.07 -12.40 1.83
C GLN A 206 -11.31 -11.93 0.40
N LEU A 207 -10.26 -11.85 -0.41
CA LEU A 207 -10.40 -11.62 -1.84
C LEU A 207 -11.19 -12.76 -2.49
N PRO A 208 -12.02 -12.48 -3.51
CA PRO A 208 -12.81 -13.49 -4.21
C PRO A 208 -11.97 -14.46 -5.04
N SER A 209 -10.71 -14.14 -5.32
CA SER A 209 -9.78 -14.93 -6.11
C SER A 209 -8.34 -14.52 -5.81
N GLY A 210 -7.38 -15.13 -6.51
CA GLY A 210 -5.97 -14.73 -6.46
C GLY A 210 -5.73 -13.37 -7.13
N TYR A 211 -4.55 -12.79 -6.86
CA TYR A 211 -4.20 -11.44 -7.30
C TYR A 211 -4.30 -11.23 -8.80
N ALA A 212 -3.92 -12.24 -9.62
CA ALA A 212 -3.99 -12.11 -11.07
C ALA A 212 -5.41 -11.82 -11.57
N LEU A 213 -6.41 -12.57 -11.11
CA LEU A 213 -7.80 -12.34 -11.52
C LEU A 213 -8.35 -11.04 -10.93
N CYS A 214 -8.03 -10.75 -9.67
CA CYS A 214 -8.41 -9.49 -9.03
C CYS A 214 -7.84 -8.27 -9.76
N ALA A 215 -6.57 -8.32 -10.17
CA ALA A 215 -5.92 -7.26 -10.94
C ALA A 215 -6.57 -7.05 -12.32
N LEU A 216 -6.84 -8.13 -13.04
CA LEU A 216 -7.57 -8.06 -14.33
C LEU A 216 -8.94 -7.41 -14.16
N MET A 217 -9.68 -7.78 -13.10
CA MET A 217 -10.96 -7.14 -12.78
C MET A 217 -10.79 -5.66 -12.40
N ALA A 218 -9.76 -5.30 -11.62
CA ALA A 218 -9.49 -3.93 -11.19
C ALA A 218 -9.24 -2.98 -12.37
N PHE A 219 -8.57 -3.43 -13.44
CA PHE A 219 -8.40 -2.66 -14.68
C PHE A 219 -9.72 -2.34 -15.40
N MET A 220 -10.81 -3.03 -15.04
CA MET A 220 -12.17 -2.80 -15.50
C MET A 220 -13.08 -2.34 -14.34
N PRO A 221 -13.03 -1.06 -13.92
CA PRO A 221 -13.71 -0.59 -12.70
C PRO A 221 -15.20 -0.96 -12.56
N PRO A 222 -16.03 -0.98 -13.62
CA PRO A 222 -17.41 -1.45 -13.50
C PRO A 222 -17.54 -2.93 -13.09
N LEU A 223 -16.62 -3.79 -13.54
CA LEU A 223 -16.58 -5.21 -13.18
C LEU A 223 -16.10 -5.37 -11.74
N TRP A 224 -14.98 -4.71 -11.39
CA TRP A 224 -14.46 -4.72 -10.03
C TRP A 224 -15.52 -4.30 -9.00
N ARG A 225 -16.18 -3.16 -9.22
CA ARG A 225 -17.22 -2.64 -8.29
C ARG A 225 -18.43 -3.56 -8.16
N ARG A 226 -18.85 -4.23 -9.24
CA ARG A 226 -19.93 -5.24 -9.17
C ARG A 226 -19.58 -6.38 -8.22
N VAL A 227 -18.31 -6.76 -8.15
CA VAL A 227 -17.84 -7.86 -7.31
C VAL A 227 -17.53 -7.38 -5.89
N MET A 228 -16.84 -6.24 -5.76
CA MET A 228 -16.25 -5.84 -4.48
C MET A 228 -17.12 -4.90 -3.64
N ASP A 229 -17.94 -4.03 -4.23
CA ASP A 229 -18.82 -3.15 -3.44
C ASP A 229 -19.76 -3.95 -2.50
N PRO A 230 -20.43 -5.04 -2.94
CA PRO A 230 -21.25 -5.86 -2.05
C PRO A 230 -20.44 -6.55 -0.96
N ARG A 231 -19.18 -6.92 -1.25
CA ARG A 231 -18.29 -7.57 -0.28
C ARG A 231 -17.82 -6.60 0.80
N VAL A 232 -17.50 -5.36 0.41
CA VAL A 232 -17.22 -4.28 1.37
C VAL A 232 -18.45 -4.03 2.25
N ALA A 233 -19.64 -3.95 1.65
CA ALA A 233 -20.88 -3.74 2.40
C ALA A 233 -21.16 -4.90 3.38
N ALA A 234 -20.98 -6.15 2.95
CA ALA A 234 -21.12 -7.33 3.80
C ALA A 234 -20.12 -7.30 4.97
N HIS A 235 -18.84 -7.00 4.71
CA HIS A 235 -17.80 -6.87 5.73
C HIS A 235 -18.15 -5.80 6.77
N ARG A 236 -18.55 -4.60 6.33
CA ARG A 236 -18.99 -3.50 7.21
C ARG A 236 -20.16 -3.90 8.11
N ALA A 237 -21.08 -4.72 7.60
CA ALA A 237 -22.26 -5.18 8.34
C ALA A 237 -21.97 -6.35 9.29
N SER A 238 -21.13 -7.30 8.89
CA SER A 238 -20.87 -8.52 9.65
C SER A 238 -19.85 -8.33 10.77
N ASP A 239 -18.90 -7.40 10.61
CA ASP A 239 -17.78 -7.27 11.53
C ASP A 239 -18.15 -6.47 12.80
N PRO A 240 -18.15 -7.08 14.00
CA PRO A 240 -18.48 -6.40 15.24
C PRO A 240 -17.61 -5.18 15.54
N GLY A 241 -16.33 -5.21 15.13
CA GLY A 241 -15.41 -4.10 15.40
C GLY A 241 -15.66 -2.87 14.53
N LEU A 242 -16.48 -2.98 13.47
CA LEU A 242 -16.88 -1.87 12.60
C LEU A 242 -18.26 -1.29 12.99
N ARG A 243 -18.95 -1.87 13.98
CA ARG A 243 -20.26 -1.36 14.44
C ARG A 243 -20.15 0.09 14.91
N GLY A 244 -21.12 0.91 14.51
CA GLY A 244 -21.19 2.33 14.84
C GLY A 244 -20.10 3.19 14.18
N GLN A 245 -19.26 2.63 13.30
CA GLN A 245 -18.28 3.42 12.56
C GLN A 245 -18.97 4.28 11.49
N VAL A 246 -18.56 5.54 11.43
CA VAL A 246 -18.92 6.44 10.33
C VAL A 246 -17.91 6.25 9.20
N PHE A 247 -18.37 5.76 8.06
CA PHE A 247 -17.57 5.63 6.84
C PHE A 247 -17.63 6.94 6.03
N ARG A 248 -16.47 7.48 5.67
CA ARG A 248 -16.37 8.72 4.88
C ARG A 248 -16.61 8.45 3.40
N HIS A 249 -16.21 7.27 2.92
CA HIS A 249 -16.41 6.86 1.54
C HIS A 249 -17.58 5.88 1.45
N THR A 250 -18.69 6.35 0.88
CA THR A 250 -19.87 5.53 0.62
C THR A 250 -20.25 5.60 -0.86
N SER A 251 -20.55 4.45 -1.45
CA SER A 251 -21.17 4.40 -2.78
C SER A 251 -22.64 4.76 -2.64
N SER A 252 -23.16 5.63 -3.51
CA SER A 252 -24.59 6.03 -3.48
C SER A 252 -25.56 4.86 -3.58
N LYS A 253 -25.13 3.73 -4.16
CA LYS A 253 -25.89 2.47 -4.24
C LYS A 253 -25.87 1.64 -2.95
N TRP A 254 -24.88 1.83 -2.09
CA TRP A 254 -24.63 1.02 -0.89
C TRP A 254 -24.59 1.88 0.39
N ALA A 255 -25.14 3.10 0.33
CA ALA A 255 -25.44 3.91 1.50
C ALA A 255 -26.60 3.28 2.28
N VAL A 256 -26.36 2.09 2.84
CA VAL A 256 -27.31 1.37 3.67
C VAL A 256 -27.29 2.03 5.05
N THR A 257 -28.32 2.84 5.29
CA THR A 257 -28.94 3.13 6.60
C THR A 257 -28.03 3.59 7.75
N THR A 258 -27.68 4.88 7.75
CA THR A 258 -27.42 5.64 9.00
C THR A 258 -28.49 6.71 9.26
N LYS A 259 -29.62 6.65 8.54
CA LYS A 259 -30.71 7.65 8.65
C LYS A 259 -31.85 7.28 9.61
N ASN A 260 -31.88 6.08 10.17
CA ASN A 260 -32.99 5.65 11.06
C ASN A 260 -32.72 5.80 12.57
N GLU A 261 -31.52 6.13 13.03
CA GLU A 261 -31.27 6.35 14.47
C GLU A 261 -31.53 7.79 14.96
N LYS A 262 -31.97 8.71 14.08
CA LYS A 262 -32.33 10.09 14.45
C LYS A 262 -33.84 10.35 14.61
N LYS A 263 -34.67 9.31 14.69
CA LYS A 263 -36.12 9.47 14.87
C LYS A 263 -36.69 8.97 16.21
N GLU A 264 -35.85 8.50 17.12
CA GLU A 264 -36.27 8.13 18.48
C GLU A 264 -35.33 8.76 19.51
N LEU A 265 -35.41 10.09 19.65
CA LEU A 265 -35.04 10.85 20.85
C LEU A 265 -35.92 12.10 20.92
#